data_AF-A0A137QPZ1-F1
#
_entry.id   AF-A0A137QPZ1-F1
#
_cell.length_a   1.000
_cell.length_b   1.000
_cell.length_c   1.000
_cell.angle_alpha   90.00
_cell.angle_beta   90.00
_cell.angle_gamma   90.00
#
_symmetry.space_group_name_H-M   'P 1'
#
loop_
_entity.id
_entity.type
_entity.pdbx_description
1 polymer ?
#
loop_
_entity_poly.entity_id
_entity_poly.type
_entity_poly.pdbx_seq_one_letter_code
_entity_poly.pdbx_strand_id
1 'polypeptide(L)'
;MRTGAVHDIIEKARGRDGFPGNNLVAVRKVWKRNQESLNDGLDEVRETMENAEKPEDGVGKEEEEFDDGWTELGISSNVKPSVTEVGRIKKMYTIVRLSTLLHQRIFKDALSTLSPSLPLNKDTHTMLDSLADGSSDFLTCSDNFISTMYPPQVAEHMDIELEEYRQQLSNLQSKFDPLIPETSIEEQLQKLRLSSSISKPTDHYTKLRKWYIACINQINKNIYELEHELKGSESPLA
;
A
#
# COMPACT_ATOMS: atom_id res chain seq x y z
N MET A 1 -0.34 -35.68 -14.74
CA MET A 1 -0.06 -34.24 -14.51
C MET A 1 0.67 -33.92 -13.20
N ARG A 2 0.85 -34.84 -12.24
CA ARG A 2 1.54 -34.52 -10.95
C ARG A 2 3.06 -34.36 -11.03
N THR A 3 3.73 -34.89 -12.05
CA THR A 3 5.21 -34.82 -12.19
C THR A 3 5.69 -33.46 -12.72
N GLY A 4 4.91 -32.77 -13.57
CA GLY A 4 5.26 -31.43 -14.06
C GLY A 4 5.33 -30.41 -12.93
N ALA A 5 4.30 -30.37 -12.08
CA ALA A 5 4.26 -29.46 -10.92
C ALA A 5 5.43 -29.70 -9.93
N VAL A 6 5.86 -30.95 -9.74
CA VAL A 6 7.02 -31.26 -8.87
C VAL A 6 8.33 -30.80 -9.51
N HIS A 7 8.49 -30.96 -10.83
CA HIS A 7 9.65 -30.45 -11.56
C HIS A 7 9.72 -28.92 -11.50
N ASP A 8 8.60 -28.23 -11.70
CA ASP A 8 8.53 -26.77 -11.62
C ASP A 8 8.87 -26.25 -10.22
N ILE A 9 8.44 -26.96 -9.16
CA ILE A 9 8.79 -26.61 -7.77
C ILE A 9 10.28 -26.82 -7.51
N ILE A 10 10.86 -27.94 -7.97
CA ILE A 10 12.29 -28.24 -7.79
C ILE A 10 13.15 -27.25 -8.59
N GLU A 11 12.74 -26.89 -9.80
CA GLU A 11 13.45 -25.95 -10.65
C GLU A 11 13.35 -24.53 -10.10
N LYS A 12 12.17 -24.11 -9.62
CA LYS A 12 12.03 -22.84 -8.86
C LYS A 12 12.88 -22.83 -7.61
N ALA A 13 12.93 -23.93 -6.85
CA ALA A 13 13.75 -24.04 -5.65
C ALA A 13 15.26 -23.94 -5.93
N ARG A 14 15.71 -24.42 -7.10
CA ARG A 14 17.12 -24.41 -7.53
C ARG A 14 17.53 -23.18 -8.35
N GLY A 15 16.57 -22.41 -8.85
CA GLY A 15 16.81 -21.22 -9.67
C GLY A 15 17.38 -20.03 -8.89
N ARG A 16 17.75 -18.96 -9.60
CA ARG A 16 18.19 -17.69 -8.98
C ARG A 16 17.15 -17.08 -8.04
N ASP A 17 15.87 -17.41 -8.25
CA ASP A 17 14.75 -16.99 -7.41
C ASP A 17 14.36 -18.03 -6.34
N GLY A 18 15.21 -19.04 -6.11
CA GLY A 18 14.98 -20.12 -5.15
C GLY A 18 14.83 -19.69 -3.69
N PHE A 19 14.76 -20.69 -2.81
CA PHE A 19 14.47 -20.46 -1.39
C PHE A 19 15.42 -19.41 -0.79
N PRO A 20 14.88 -18.38 -0.12
CA PRO A 20 15.71 -17.36 0.53
C PRO A 20 16.71 -18.00 1.50
N GLY A 21 17.99 -17.62 1.39
CA GLY A 21 19.03 -18.11 2.29
C GLY A 21 18.93 -17.54 3.72
N ASN A 22 18.11 -16.52 3.94
CA ASN A 22 17.82 -15.96 5.26
C ASN A 22 16.44 -15.27 5.28
N ASN A 23 15.94 -14.99 6.49
CA ASN A 23 14.62 -14.41 6.68
C ASN A 23 14.48 -13.01 6.08
N LEU A 24 15.50 -12.16 6.21
CA LEU A 24 15.50 -10.82 5.65
C LEU A 24 15.31 -10.83 4.13
N VAL A 25 15.96 -11.76 3.42
CA VAL A 25 15.79 -11.94 1.97
C VAL A 25 14.38 -12.42 1.66
N ALA A 26 13.79 -13.31 2.47
CA ALA A 26 12.41 -13.76 2.31
C ALA A 26 11.43 -12.59 2.43
N VAL A 27 11.55 -11.81 3.51
CA VAL A 27 10.72 -10.64 3.80
C VAL A 27 10.85 -9.59 2.70
N ARG A 28 12.08 -9.30 2.23
CA ARG A 28 12.29 -8.39 1.09
C ARG A 28 11.64 -8.89 -0.19
N LYS A 29 11.65 -10.20 -0.47
CA LYS A 29 10.96 -10.77 -1.64
C LYS A 29 9.44 -10.58 -1.53
N VAL A 30 8.85 -10.88 -0.38
CA VAL A 30 7.41 -10.67 -0.12
C VAL A 30 7.06 -9.20 -0.28
N TRP A 31 7.82 -8.31 0.35
CA TRP A 31 7.60 -6.86 0.27
C TRP A 31 7.67 -6.33 -1.15
N LYS A 32 8.66 -6.79 -1.92
CA LYS A 32 8.82 -6.36 -3.31
C LYS A 32 7.63 -6.82 -4.16
N ARG A 33 7.20 -8.07 -4.01
CA ARG A 33 6.01 -8.59 -4.72
C ARG A 33 4.76 -7.80 -4.35
N ASN A 34 4.53 -7.58 -3.06
CA ASN A 34 3.35 -6.83 -2.62
C ASN A 34 3.42 -5.36 -3.05
N GLN A 35 4.62 -4.77 -3.13
CA GLN A 35 4.81 -3.44 -3.69
C GLN A 35 4.44 -3.36 -5.17
N GLU A 36 4.74 -4.40 -5.96
CA GLU A 36 4.36 -4.48 -7.37
C GLU A 36 2.83 -4.48 -7.49
N SER A 37 2.13 -5.32 -6.72
CA SER A 37 0.65 -5.34 -6.68
C SER A 37 0.05 -4.01 -6.21
N LEU A 38 0.63 -3.35 -5.21
CA LEU A 38 0.18 -2.01 -4.78
C LEU A 38 0.39 -0.92 -5.85
N ASN A 39 1.40 -1.08 -6.73
CA ASN A 39 1.56 -0.16 -7.87
C ASN A 39 0.49 -0.44 -8.93
N ASP A 40 0.20 -1.72 -9.19
CA ASP A 40 -0.84 -2.12 -10.14
C ASP A 40 -2.20 -1.54 -9.71
N GLY A 41 -2.58 -1.71 -8.43
CA GLY A 41 -3.81 -1.10 -7.89
C GLY A 41 -3.79 0.44 -7.90
N LEU A 42 -2.63 1.08 -7.68
CA LEU A 42 -2.51 2.54 -7.82
C LEU A 42 -2.71 3.00 -9.27
N ASP A 43 -2.20 2.25 -10.24
CA ASP A 43 -2.37 2.54 -11.65
C ASP A 43 -3.84 2.32 -12.07
N GLU A 44 -4.51 1.29 -11.56
CA GLU A 44 -5.95 1.04 -11.74
C GLU A 44 -6.81 2.21 -11.25
N VAL A 45 -6.53 2.73 -10.05
CA VAL A 45 -7.24 3.90 -9.51
C VAL A 45 -6.96 5.15 -10.36
N ARG A 46 -5.71 5.32 -10.83
CA ARG A 46 -5.35 6.45 -11.70
C ARG A 46 -6.10 6.39 -13.02
N GLU A 47 -6.13 5.24 -13.68
CA GLU A 47 -6.84 5.04 -14.94
C GLU A 47 -8.34 5.28 -14.76
N THR A 48 -8.92 4.78 -13.68
CA THR A 48 -10.33 5.02 -13.33
C THR A 48 -10.62 6.50 -13.12
N MET A 49 -9.75 7.22 -12.40
CA MET A 49 -9.85 8.67 -12.20
C MET A 49 -9.76 9.45 -13.50
N GLU A 50 -8.78 9.13 -14.36
CA GLU A 50 -8.57 9.79 -15.65
C GLU A 50 -9.73 9.53 -16.63
N ASN A 51 -10.29 8.32 -16.61
CA ASN A 51 -11.46 7.97 -17.42
C ASN A 51 -12.73 8.69 -16.94
N ALA A 52 -12.88 8.89 -15.63
CA ALA A 52 -13.99 9.62 -15.05
C ALA A 52 -14.00 11.13 -15.39
N GLU A 53 -12.82 11.71 -15.68
CA GLU A 53 -12.67 13.13 -15.99
C GLU A 53 -12.90 13.50 -17.47
N LYS A 54 -13.00 12.52 -18.37
CA LYS A 54 -13.18 12.78 -19.80
C LYS A 54 -14.56 13.43 -20.06
N PRO A 55 -14.61 14.64 -20.65
CA PRO A 55 -15.86 15.28 -21.04
C PRO A 55 -16.55 14.46 -22.14
N GLU A 56 -17.89 14.50 -22.17
CA GLU A 56 -18.69 13.98 -23.30
C GLU A 56 -18.52 14.91 -24.52
N ASP A 57 -17.35 14.92 -25.12
CA ASP A 57 -17.18 15.56 -26.43
C ASP A 57 -17.50 14.54 -27.51
N GLY A 58 -18.80 14.39 -27.84
CA GLY A 58 -19.19 13.74 -29.09
C GLY A 58 -20.60 13.15 -29.15
N VAL A 59 -21.60 14.01 -29.34
CA VAL A 59 -22.76 13.60 -30.14
C VAL A 59 -22.24 13.13 -31.50
N GLY A 60 -22.41 11.85 -31.82
CA GLY A 60 -22.29 11.32 -33.17
C GLY A 60 -20.96 10.65 -33.50
N LYS A 61 -20.82 9.41 -33.04
CA LYS A 61 -20.58 8.28 -33.95
C LYS A 61 -21.24 7.08 -33.31
N GLU A 62 -22.08 6.43 -34.11
CA GLU A 62 -22.49 5.04 -33.94
C GLU A 62 -21.19 4.23 -33.82
N GLU A 63 -20.67 4.09 -32.60
CA GLU A 63 -19.73 3.02 -32.29
C GLU A 63 -20.58 1.76 -32.39
N GLU A 64 -20.36 1.04 -33.50
CA GLU A 64 -20.75 -0.35 -33.66
C GLU A 64 -20.58 -1.03 -32.31
N GLU A 65 -21.70 -1.41 -31.69
CA GLU A 65 -21.74 -2.29 -30.53
C GLU A 65 -20.87 -3.49 -30.88
N PHE A 66 -19.62 -3.44 -30.43
CA PHE A 66 -18.82 -4.62 -30.27
C PHE A 66 -19.47 -5.34 -29.09
N ASP A 67 -20.53 -6.10 -29.41
CA ASP A 67 -21.21 -7.00 -28.50
C ASP A 67 -20.18 -8.02 -28.05
N ASP A 68 -19.54 -7.69 -26.94
CA ASP A 68 -18.54 -8.48 -26.26
C ASP A 68 -19.16 -9.66 -25.52
N GLY A 69 -20.42 -10.02 -25.79
CA GLY A 69 -21.11 -11.20 -25.22
C GLY A 69 -21.30 -11.15 -23.69
N TRP A 70 -20.72 -10.16 -23.01
CA TRP A 70 -20.92 -9.85 -21.60
C TRP A 70 -22.13 -8.94 -21.39
N THR A 71 -22.53 -8.23 -22.44
CA THR A 71 -23.72 -7.37 -22.47
C THR A 71 -25.01 -8.20 -22.31
N GLU A 72 -25.05 -9.45 -22.81
CA GLU A 72 -26.20 -10.37 -22.63
C GLU A 72 -26.38 -10.84 -21.17
N LEU A 73 -25.34 -10.76 -20.34
CA LEU A 73 -25.41 -11.03 -18.90
C LEU A 73 -25.80 -9.79 -18.07
N GLY A 74 -25.94 -8.62 -18.69
CA GLY A 74 -26.19 -7.36 -17.98
C GLY A 74 -25.02 -6.89 -17.11
N ILE A 75 -23.79 -7.37 -17.39
CA ILE A 75 -22.57 -7.10 -16.61
C ILE A 75 -21.80 -5.88 -17.15
N SER A 76 -22.30 -5.21 -18.19
CA SER A 76 -21.74 -3.93 -18.62
C SER A 76 -22.20 -2.81 -17.65
N SER A 77 -21.51 -2.64 -16.52
CA SER A 77 -21.68 -1.44 -15.71
C SER A 77 -20.95 -0.26 -16.37
N ASN A 78 -21.45 0.17 -17.54
CA ASN A 78 -21.06 1.43 -18.19
C ASN A 78 -21.59 2.66 -17.40
N VAL A 79 -21.77 2.52 -16.09
CA VAL A 79 -22.30 3.56 -15.22
C VAL A 79 -21.18 4.57 -15.00
N LYS A 80 -21.32 5.72 -15.65
CA LYS A 80 -20.40 6.85 -15.47
C LYS A 80 -20.50 7.35 -14.02
N PRO A 81 -19.38 7.54 -13.31
CA PRO A 81 -19.39 8.10 -11.96
C PRO A 81 -19.96 9.52 -11.97
N SER A 82 -20.80 9.82 -10.98
CA SER A 82 -21.29 11.16 -10.67
C SER A 82 -20.15 12.07 -10.20
N VAL A 83 -20.37 13.39 -10.20
CA VAL A 83 -19.37 14.38 -9.74
C VAL A 83 -18.89 14.09 -8.32
N THR A 84 -19.78 13.64 -7.44
CA THR A 84 -19.45 13.22 -6.07
C THR A 84 -18.56 11.98 -6.06
N GLU A 85 -18.89 10.96 -6.86
CA GLU A 85 -18.09 9.73 -6.96
C GLU A 85 -16.69 10.01 -7.53
N VAL A 86 -16.57 10.89 -8.54
CA VAL A 86 -15.26 11.37 -9.03
C VAL A 86 -14.47 12.08 -7.92
N GLY A 87 -15.15 12.90 -7.11
CA GLY A 87 -14.57 13.55 -5.94
C GLY A 87 -14.01 12.57 -4.90
N ARG A 88 -14.69 11.43 -4.70
CA ARG A 88 -14.25 10.34 -3.81
C ARG A 88 -13.08 9.56 -4.41
N ILE A 89 -13.13 9.22 -5.70
CA ILE A 89 -12.03 8.53 -6.42
C ILE A 89 -10.73 9.33 -6.32
N LYS A 90 -10.78 10.67 -6.45
CA LYS A 90 -9.60 11.54 -6.28
C LYS A 90 -8.98 11.48 -4.89
N LYS A 91 -9.81 11.43 -3.84
CA LYS A 91 -9.34 11.31 -2.45
C LYS A 91 -8.75 9.91 -2.22
N MET A 92 -9.42 8.88 -2.69
CA MET A 92 -8.92 7.50 -2.69
C MET A 92 -7.56 7.40 -3.37
N TYR A 93 -7.40 7.95 -4.58
CA TYR A 93 -6.12 8.01 -5.29
C TYR A 93 -5.02 8.63 -4.43
N THR A 94 -5.32 9.72 -3.73
CA THR A 94 -4.35 10.38 -2.85
C THR A 94 -3.95 9.50 -1.67
N ILE A 95 -4.91 8.82 -1.02
CA ILE A 95 -4.68 7.87 0.08
C ILE A 95 -3.81 6.72 -0.41
N VAL A 96 -4.23 6.02 -1.46
CA VAL A 96 -3.53 4.85 -2.04
C VAL A 96 -2.13 5.26 -2.50
N ARG A 97 -1.96 6.40 -3.17
CA ARG A 97 -0.64 6.88 -3.63
C ARG A 97 0.33 7.10 -2.48
N LEU A 98 -0.09 7.79 -1.42
CA LEU A 98 0.76 8.07 -0.26
C LEU A 98 1.12 6.78 0.50
N SER A 99 0.16 5.87 0.62
CA SER A 99 0.36 4.54 1.19
C SER A 99 1.31 3.65 0.38
N THR A 100 1.16 3.60 -0.94
CA THR A 100 2.07 2.87 -1.84
C THR A 100 3.48 3.45 -1.74
N LEU A 101 3.61 4.78 -1.61
CA LEU A 101 4.90 5.44 -1.39
C LEU A 101 5.51 5.10 -0.02
N LEU A 102 4.70 5.06 1.04
CA LEU A 102 5.10 4.61 2.38
C LEU A 102 5.67 3.20 2.32
N HIS A 103 4.92 2.26 1.75
CA HIS A 103 5.32 0.87 1.61
C HIS A 103 6.64 0.74 0.82
N GLN A 104 6.80 1.53 -0.25
CA GLN A 104 8.01 1.54 -1.07
C GLN A 104 9.23 2.06 -0.30
N ARG A 105 9.04 3.09 0.53
CA ARG A 105 10.10 3.68 1.35
C ARG A 105 10.54 2.74 2.48
N ILE A 106 9.61 2.01 3.10
CA ILE A 106 9.97 0.97 4.08
C ILE A 106 10.90 -0.06 3.44
N PHE A 107 10.59 -0.51 2.22
CA PHE A 107 11.45 -1.42 1.47
C PHE A 107 12.84 -0.83 1.17
N LYS A 108 12.88 0.37 0.59
CA LYS A 108 14.12 0.99 0.11
C LYS A 108 15.02 1.48 1.23
N ASP A 109 14.45 2.12 2.25
CA ASP A 109 15.24 2.88 3.22
C ASP A 109 15.39 2.13 4.55
N ALA A 110 14.43 1.29 4.94
CA ALA A 110 14.50 0.57 6.21
C ALA A 110 14.97 -0.87 6.03
N LEU A 111 14.36 -1.62 5.11
CA LEU A 111 14.76 -3.01 4.91
C LEU A 111 16.13 -3.12 4.26
N SER A 112 16.51 -2.20 3.37
CA SER A 112 17.81 -2.25 2.67
C SER A 112 19.02 -1.95 3.56
N THR A 113 18.84 -1.22 4.67
CA THR A 113 19.92 -0.91 5.61
C THR A 113 20.26 -2.07 6.54
N LEU A 114 19.34 -3.03 6.71
CA LEU A 114 19.60 -4.25 7.45
C LEU A 114 20.61 -5.11 6.69
N SER A 115 21.72 -5.47 7.34
CA SER A 115 22.73 -6.33 6.72
C SER A 115 22.29 -7.79 6.76
N PRO A 116 22.27 -8.51 5.63
CA PRO A 116 21.95 -9.94 5.59
C PRO A 116 23.05 -10.82 6.20
N SER A 117 24.23 -10.27 6.53
CA SER A 117 25.38 -11.01 7.06
C SER A 117 25.50 -11.00 8.59
N LEU A 118 24.65 -10.26 9.29
CA LEU A 118 24.68 -10.19 10.76
C LEU A 118 23.76 -11.28 11.33
N PRO A 119 24.20 -12.06 12.34
CA PRO A 119 23.30 -12.96 13.05
C PRO A 119 22.20 -12.12 13.72
N LEU A 120 20.99 -12.19 13.17
CA LEU A 120 19.82 -11.54 13.73
C LEU A 120 19.41 -12.28 15.00
N ASN A 121 19.04 -11.56 16.04
CA ASN A 121 18.46 -12.17 17.23
C ASN A 121 17.04 -12.70 16.92
N LYS A 122 16.53 -13.61 17.75
CA LYS A 122 15.21 -14.22 17.59
C LYS A 122 14.08 -13.18 17.51
N ASP A 123 14.20 -12.10 18.26
CA ASP A 123 13.22 -11.02 18.29
C ASP A 123 13.14 -10.30 16.94
N THR A 124 14.28 -10.01 16.32
CA THR A 124 14.33 -9.39 14.98
C THR A 124 13.76 -10.32 13.91
N HIS A 125 13.98 -11.64 14.02
CA HIS A 125 13.33 -12.60 13.13
C HIS A 125 11.81 -12.53 13.23
N THR A 126 11.28 -12.53 14.46
CA THR A 126 9.84 -12.43 14.71
C THR A 126 9.26 -11.10 14.21
N MET A 127 9.99 -9.99 14.40
CA MET A 127 9.61 -8.68 13.87
C MET A 127 9.56 -8.67 12.34
N LEU A 128 10.56 -9.26 11.68
CA LEU A 128 10.60 -9.35 10.22
C LEU A 128 9.44 -10.20 9.68
N ASP A 129 9.13 -11.33 10.32
CA ASP A 129 8.00 -12.19 9.95
C ASP A 129 6.68 -11.42 10.09
N SER A 130 6.46 -10.77 11.23
CA SER A 130 5.28 -9.93 11.48
C SER A 130 5.15 -8.80 10.47
N LEU A 131 6.28 -8.21 10.06
CA LEU A 131 6.32 -7.18 9.02
C LEU A 131 5.85 -7.76 7.68
N ALA A 132 6.37 -8.92 7.25
CA ALA A 132 5.98 -9.59 6.01
C ALA A 132 4.47 -9.92 5.98
N ASP A 133 3.92 -10.39 7.10
CA ASP A 133 2.48 -10.60 7.25
C ASP A 133 1.73 -9.26 7.11
N GLY A 134 2.20 -8.22 7.81
CA GLY A 134 1.61 -6.88 7.77
C GLY A 134 1.57 -6.26 6.37
N SER A 135 2.58 -6.52 5.54
CA SER A 135 2.59 -6.09 4.13
C SER A 135 1.52 -6.80 3.30
N SER A 136 1.28 -8.09 3.56
CA SER A 136 0.31 -8.89 2.81
C SER A 136 -1.13 -8.54 3.21
N ASP A 137 -1.35 -8.35 4.52
CA ASP A 137 -2.61 -7.84 5.07
C ASP A 137 -2.92 -6.43 4.51
N PHE A 138 -1.91 -5.57 4.44
CA PHE A 138 -2.05 -4.22 3.90
C PHE A 138 -2.42 -4.20 2.40
N LEU A 139 -1.79 -5.07 1.60
CA LEU A 139 -2.16 -5.25 0.20
C LEU A 139 -3.62 -5.68 0.06
N THR A 140 -4.04 -6.70 0.81
CA THR A 140 -5.43 -7.22 0.77
C THR A 140 -6.43 -6.11 1.10
N CYS A 141 -6.16 -5.34 2.15
CA CYS A 141 -7.02 -4.23 2.54
C CYS A 141 -7.02 -3.09 1.51
N SER A 142 -5.89 -2.85 0.85
CA SER A 142 -5.81 -1.90 -0.26
C SER A 142 -6.67 -2.33 -1.44
N ASP A 143 -6.64 -3.61 -1.81
CA ASP A 143 -7.46 -4.14 -2.91
C ASP A 143 -8.96 -4.02 -2.58
N ASN A 144 -9.36 -4.36 -1.34
CA ASN A 144 -10.75 -4.20 -0.91
C ASN A 144 -11.19 -2.73 -0.96
N PHE A 145 -10.38 -1.80 -0.44
CA PHE A 145 -10.70 -0.37 -0.49
C PHE A 145 -10.79 0.14 -1.93
N ILE A 146 -9.85 -0.23 -2.81
CA ILE A 146 -9.88 0.13 -4.23
C ILE A 146 -11.13 -0.41 -4.92
N SER A 147 -11.59 -1.61 -4.58
CA SER A 147 -12.81 -2.19 -5.17
C SER A 147 -14.07 -1.34 -4.94
N THR A 148 -14.08 -0.48 -3.92
CA THR A 148 -15.21 0.44 -3.65
C THR A 148 -15.28 1.64 -4.59
N MET A 149 -14.28 1.84 -5.45
CA MET A 149 -14.24 2.98 -6.38
C MET A 149 -15.19 2.87 -7.55
N TYR A 150 -15.61 1.64 -7.88
CA TYR A 150 -16.42 1.35 -9.05
C TYR A 150 -17.90 1.76 -8.84
N PRO A 151 -18.53 2.47 -9.80
CA PRO A 151 -19.93 2.85 -9.70
C PRO A 151 -20.92 1.67 -9.82
N PRO A 152 -22.11 1.77 -9.21
CA PRO A 152 -22.52 2.82 -8.28
C PRO A 152 -21.82 2.65 -6.91
N GLN A 153 -21.21 3.73 -6.41
CA GLN A 153 -20.51 3.68 -5.13
C GLN A 153 -21.49 3.66 -3.96
N VAL A 154 -21.31 2.68 -3.07
CA VAL A 154 -22.07 2.59 -1.82
C VAL A 154 -21.24 3.22 -0.70
N ALA A 155 -21.70 4.36 -0.18
CA ALA A 155 -20.96 5.14 0.82
C ALA A 155 -20.67 4.33 2.10
N GLU A 156 -21.63 3.52 2.56
CA GLU A 156 -21.49 2.63 3.71
C GLU A 156 -20.36 1.61 3.51
N HIS A 157 -20.32 0.95 2.34
CA HIS A 157 -19.26 -0.01 2.03
C HIS A 157 -17.89 0.68 1.96
N MET A 158 -17.82 1.86 1.34
CA MET A 158 -16.57 2.63 1.29
C MET A 158 -16.10 3.05 2.68
N ASP A 159 -17.01 3.39 3.60
CA ASP A 159 -16.67 3.75 4.99
C ASP A 159 -16.11 2.55 5.75
N ILE A 160 -16.73 1.37 5.59
CA ILE A 160 -16.25 0.10 6.19
C ILE A 160 -14.83 -0.21 5.71
N GLU A 161 -14.60 -0.23 4.40
CA GLU A 161 -13.29 -0.56 3.84
C GLU A 161 -12.23 0.50 4.16
N LEU A 162 -12.63 1.78 4.23
CA LEU A 162 -11.75 2.87 4.66
C LEU A 162 -11.32 2.71 6.14
N GLU A 163 -12.22 2.25 7.00
CA GLU A 163 -11.92 1.98 8.40
C GLU A 163 -10.95 0.81 8.55
N GLU A 164 -11.20 -0.29 7.83
CA GLU A 164 -10.28 -1.43 7.79
C GLU A 164 -8.90 -1.00 7.28
N TYR A 165 -8.85 -0.15 6.26
CA TYR A 165 -7.62 0.41 5.71
C TYR A 165 -6.85 1.24 6.73
N ARG A 166 -7.56 2.10 7.47
CA ARG A 166 -6.98 2.90 8.56
C ARG A 166 -6.42 2.02 9.67
N GLN A 167 -7.17 0.99 10.08
CA GLN A 167 -6.77 0.05 11.12
C GLN A 167 -5.52 -0.73 10.69
N GLN A 168 -5.47 -1.18 9.44
CA GLN A 168 -4.33 -1.92 8.93
C GLN A 168 -3.09 -1.04 8.71
N LEU A 169 -3.28 0.22 8.34
CA LEU A 169 -2.20 1.20 8.31
C LEU A 169 -1.60 1.41 9.72
N SER A 170 -2.43 1.54 10.74
CA SER A 170 -1.97 1.64 12.15
C SER A 170 -1.25 0.37 12.60
N ASN A 171 -1.76 -0.80 12.20
CA ASN A 171 -1.14 -2.09 12.51
C ASN A 171 0.25 -2.21 11.86
N LEU A 172 0.37 -1.84 10.58
CA LEU A 172 1.65 -1.77 9.87
C LEU A 172 2.62 -0.81 10.54
N GLN A 173 2.13 0.34 11.03
CA GLN A 173 2.97 1.29 11.77
C GLN A 173 3.55 0.67 13.04
N SER A 174 2.71 0.02 13.85
CA SER A 174 3.14 -0.61 15.11
C SER A 174 4.21 -1.68 14.90
N LYS A 175 4.17 -2.40 13.77
CA LYS A 175 5.15 -3.41 13.38
C LYS A 175 6.47 -2.78 12.89
N PHE A 176 6.40 -1.59 12.31
CA PHE A 176 7.52 -0.90 11.72
C PHE A 176 8.27 0.02 12.68
N ASP A 177 7.57 0.66 13.62
CA ASP A 177 8.14 1.60 14.58
C ASP A 177 9.35 1.03 15.36
N PRO A 178 9.34 -0.24 15.83
CA PRO A 178 10.50 -0.84 16.49
C PRO A 178 11.76 -0.94 15.61
N LEU A 179 11.61 -0.91 14.27
CA LEU A 179 12.70 -0.98 13.31
C LEU A 179 13.35 0.38 13.04
N ILE A 180 12.72 1.48 13.46
CA ILE A 180 13.30 2.82 13.41
C ILE A 180 13.75 3.20 14.82
N PRO A 181 15.06 3.16 15.13
CA PRO A 181 15.55 3.52 16.45
C PRO A 181 15.09 4.92 16.84
N GLU A 182 14.43 5.02 17.99
CA GLU A 182 14.14 6.31 18.61
C GLU A 182 15.45 6.87 19.15
N THR A 183 16.17 7.60 18.30
CA THR A 183 17.35 8.34 18.75
C THR A 183 16.86 9.49 19.63
N SER A 184 16.71 9.26 20.94
CA SER A 184 16.94 10.35 21.89
C SER A 184 18.41 10.72 21.74
N ILE A 185 18.63 11.83 21.05
CA ILE A 185 19.94 12.42 20.77
C ILE A 185 20.74 12.57 22.09
N GLU A 186 20.06 12.77 23.22
CA GLU A 186 20.66 13.00 24.53
C GLU A 186 21.29 11.74 25.16
N GLU A 187 20.67 10.56 25.00
CA GLU A 187 21.21 9.31 25.56
C GLU A 187 22.40 8.77 24.75
N GLN A 188 22.37 8.95 23.43
CA GLN A 188 23.48 8.55 22.56
C GLN A 188 24.66 9.53 22.69
N LEU A 189 24.42 10.83 22.87
CA LEU A 189 25.48 11.82 23.13
C LEU A 189 26.14 11.65 24.50
N GLN A 190 25.41 11.23 25.54
CA GLN A 190 26.01 10.86 26.82
C GLN A 190 26.93 9.64 26.69
N LYS A 191 26.58 8.65 25.85
CA LYS A 191 27.43 7.47 25.60
C LYS A 191 28.60 7.72 24.65
N LEU A 192 28.50 8.69 23.73
CA LEU A 192 29.49 8.95 22.66
C LEU A 192 30.50 10.06 22.97
N ARG A 193 30.38 10.79 24.09
CA ARG A 193 31.39 11.77 24.52
C ARG A 193 32.78 11.18 24.82
N LEU A 194 33.00 9.88 24.62
CA LEU A 194 34.29 9.21 24.78
C LEU A 194 34.99 8.79 23.47
N SER A 195 34.42 8.99 22.28
CA SER A 195 35.13 8.65 21.03
C SER A 195 34.74 9.52 19.84
N SER A 196 35.73 10.25 19.33
CA SER A 196 35.66 11.11 18.15
C SER A 196 35.37 10.35 16.84
N SER A 197 34.61 11.03 15.97
CA SER A 197 34.56 10.91 14.50
C SER A 197 34.02 9.63 13.84
N ILE A 198 32.69 9.42 13.83
CA ILE A 198 31.94 8.77 12.72
C ILE A 198 30.53 9.38 12.62
N SER A 199 30.26 10.18 11.58
CA SER A 199 28.97 10.86 11.35
C SER A 199 28.22 10.28 10.14
N LYS A 200 27.58 9.10 10.20
CA LYS A 200 26.82 8.57 9.02
C LYS A 200 25.49 7.83 9.25
N PRO A 201 25.29 6.96 10.26
CA PRO A 201 24.03 6.19 10.36
C PRO A 201 22.86 6.90 11.05
N THR A 202 23.14 7.75 12.05
CA THR A 202 22.12 8.33 12.94
C THR A 202 21.25 9.40 12.27
N ASP A 203 21.82 10.16 11.32
CA ASP A 203 21.09 11.17 10.55
C ASP A 203 20.08 10.56 9.57
N HIS A 204 20.39 9.39 9.01
CA HIS A 204 19.50 8.66 8.10
C HIS A 204 18.19 8.24 8.80
N TYR A 205 18.28 7.58 9.96
CA TYR A 205 17.09 7.13 10.70
C TYR A 205 16.25 8.31 11.22
N THR A 206 16.88 9.41 11.62
CA THR A 206 16.16 10.62 12.03
C THR A 206 15.35 11.21 10.86
N LYS A 207 15.95 11.29 9.67
CA LYS A 207 15.27 11.76 8.45
C LYS A 207 14.15 10.82 8.02
N LEU A 208 14.41 9.51 8.05
CA LEU A 208 13.42 8.48 7.74
C LEU A 208 12.21 8.59 8.68
N ARG A 209 12.46 8.72 10.00
CA ARG A 209 11.39 8.87 11.00
C ARG A 209 10.54 10.10 10.76
N LYS A 210 11.17 11.26 10.55
CA LYS A 210 10.45 12.52 10.27
C LYS A 210 9.59 12.41 9.01
N TRP A 211 10.17 11.85 7.94
CA TRP A 211 9.46 11.63 6.69
C TRP A 211 8.28 10.67 6.87
N TYR A 212 8.50 9.57 7.59
CA TYR A 212 7.49 8.56 7.88
C TYR A 212 6.30 9.14 8.65
N ILE A 213 6.57 9.86 9.75
CA ILE A 213 5.53 10.55 10.54
C ILE A 213 4.76 11.55 9.66
N ALA A 214 5.47 12.34 8.85
CA ALA A 214 4.82 13.30 7.95
C ALA A 214 3.93 12.58 6.93
N CYS A 215 4.39 11.47 6.35
CA CYS A 215 3.61 10.70 5.38
C CYS A 215 2.35 10.11 6.01
N ILE A 216 2.47 9.49 7.20
CA ILE A 216 1.32 8.97 7.96
C ILE A 216 0.30 10.07 8.27
N ASN A 217 0.77 11.24 8.73
CA ASN A 217 -0.12 12.35 9.03
C ASN A 217 -0.88 12.84 7.78
N GLN A 218 -0.23 12.83 6.62
CA GLN A 218 -0.90 13.17 5.37
C GLN A 218 -1.91 12.11 4.94
N ILE A 219 -1.60 10.82 5.09
CA ILE A 219 -2.56 9.73 4.80
C ILE A 219 -3.79 9.88 5.70
N ASN A 220 -3.58 9.97 7.02
CA ASN A 220 -4.67 10.12 7.99
C ASN A 220 -5.52 11.35 7.71
N LYS A 221 -4.92 12.50 7.36
CA LYS A 221 -5.66 13.70 6.96
C LYS A 221 -6.62 13.43 5.79
N ASN A 222 -6.15 12.73 4.75
CA ASN A 222 -6.99 12.39 3.59
C ASN A 222 -8.07 11.37 3.95
N ILE A 223 -7.77 10.40 4.82
CA ILE A 223 -8.76 9.46 5.36
C ILE A 223 -9.88 10.22 6.08
N TYR A 224 -9.55 11.14 6.98
CA TYR A 224 -10.55 11.96 7.69
C TYR A 224 -11.39 12.83 6.75
N GLU A 225 -10.79 13.38 5.69
CA GLU A 225 -11.52 14.18 4.70
C GLU A 225 -12.52 13.33 3.90
N LEU A 226 -12.15 12.09 3.53
CA LEU A 226 -13.05 11.16 2.85
C LEU A 226 -14.16 10.66 3.79
N GLU A 227 -13.81 10.26 5.02
CA GLU A 227 -14.76 9.82 6.06
C GLU A 227 -15.83 10.90 6.33
N HIS A 228 -15.42 12.17 6.44
CA HIS A 228 -16.35 13.28 6.62
C HIS A 228 -17.31 13.44 5.42
N GLU A 229 -16.83 13.23 4.19
CA GLU A 229 -17.67 13.28 2.99
C GLU A 229 -18.68 12.12 2.94
N LEU A 230 -18.24 10.91 3.29
CA LEU A 230 -19.12 9.74 3.34
C LEU A 230 -20.27 9.94 4.32
N LYS A 231 -19.97 10.44 5.53
CA LYS A 231 -20.98 10.76 6.57
C LYS A 231 -21.88 11.95 6.20
N GLY A 232 -21.34 12.94 5.48
CA GLY A 232 -22.12 14.08 4.99
C GLY A 232 -23.11 13.71 3.88
N SER A 233 -22.90 12.58 3.20
CA SER A 233 -23.74 12.08 2.13
C SER A 233 -25.07 11.46 2.63
N GLU A 234 -25.18 11.20 3.94
CA GLU A 234 -26.35 10.58 4.58
C GLU A 234 -27.43 11.58 5.04
N SER A 235 -27.25 12.90 4.86
CA SER A 235 -28.33 13.86 5.16
C SER A 235 -29.37 13.87 4.04
N PRO A 236 -30.59 13.32 4.26
CA PRO A 236 -31.64 13.39 3.27
C PRO A 236 -32.15 14.84 3.18
N LEU A 237 -32.46 15.26 1.96
CA LEU A 237 -33.34 16.39 1.68
C LEU A 237 -34.53 16.38 2.66
N ALA A 238 -34.58 17.38 3.54
CA ALA A 238 -35.75 17.72 4.35
C ALA A 238 -36.72 18.57 3.54
#